data_AF-A0A8H5B514-F1
#
_entry.id   AF-A0A8H5B514-F1
#
_cell.length_a   1.000
_cell.length_b   1.000
_cell.length_c   1.000
_cell.angle_alpha   90.00
_cell.angle_beta   90.00
_cell.angle_gamma   90.00
#
_symmetry.space_group_name_H-M   'P 1'
#
loop_
_entity.id
_entity.type
_entity.pdbx_description
1 polymer ?
#
loop_
_entity_poly.entity_id
_entity_poly.type
_entity_poly.pdbx_seq_one_letter_code
_entity_poly.pdbx_strand_id
1 'polypeptide(L)'
;MVSPYLPHAIYALAVTSISINVVNAKKVAEEDRTRIQTRESILKQIREHLRSPKPVPWEEVERLKKLARPAKADSDDRILPEVKLSWTDVFYGRKMPKEEDELSEWDKRDLEKLKSAFNEEKP
;
A
#
# COMPACT_ATOMS: atom_id res chain seq x y z
N MET A 1 -40.26 10.08 15.78
CA MET A 1 -39.50 11.25 16.25
C MET A 1 -38.03 10.96 16.01
N VAL A 2 -37.37 11.74 15.15
CA VAL A 2 -35.96 11.54 14.80
C VAL A 2 -35.12 12.03 15.99
N SER A 3 -34.19 11.22 16.47
CA SER A 3 -33.32 11.58 17.60
C SER A 3 -32.53 12.86 17.25
N PRO A 4 -32.53 13.91 18.10
CA PRO A 4 -31.88 15.20 17.83
C PRO A 4 -30.36 15.12 17.65
N TYR A 5 -29.75 13.97 17.97
CA TYR A 5 -28.32 13.73 17.87
C TYR A 5 -27.88 13.14 16.53
N LEU A 6 -28.82 12.64 15.71
CA LEU A 6 -28.50 12.01 14.43
C LEU A 6 -27.79 12.95 13.45
N PRO A 7 -28.21 14.23 13.29
CA PRO A 7 -27.50 15.17 12.41
C PRO A 7 -26.08 15.43 12.90
N HIS A 8 -25.89 15.61 14.22
CA HIS A 8 -24.59 15.86 14.82
C HIS A 8 -23.61 14.69 14.61
N ALA A 9 -24.09 13.46 14.70
CA ALA A 9 -23.30 12.26 14.42
C ALA A 9 -22.85 12.20 12.94
N ILE A 10 -23.75 12.51 12.00
CA ILE A 10 -23.42 12.53 10.56
C ILE A 10 -22.39 13.61 10.26
N TYR A 11 -22.54 14.81 10.83
CA TYR A 11 -21.56 15.89 10.66
C TYR A 11 -20.19 15.53 11.23
N ALA A 12 -20.14 14.94 12.43
CA ALA A 12 -18.89 14.49 13.02
C ALA A 12 -18.21 13.41 12.17
N LEU A 13 -18.97 12.48 11.60
CA LEU A 13 -18.47 11.44 10.71
C LEU A 13 -17.96 12.02 9.38
N ALA A 14 -18.67 12.97 8.79
CA ALA A 14 -18.24 13.64 7.58
C ALA A 14 -16.93 14.42 7.80
N VAL A 15 -16.83 15.18 8.89
CA VAL A 15 -15.63 15.96 9.22
C VAL A 15 -14.42 15.06 9.47
N THR A 16 -14.60 13.97 10.23
CA THR A 16 -13.52 13.02 10.48
C THR A 16 -13.08 12.30 9.20
N SER A 17 -14.03 11.85 8.37
CA SER A 17 -13.75 11.22 7.08
C SER A 17 -12.96 12.14 6.14
N ILE A 18 -13.39 13.40 5.99
CA ILE A 18 -12.69 14.40 5.16
C ILE A 18 -11.28 14.65 5.71
N SER A 19 -11.15 14.79 7.04
CA SER A 19 -9.86 15.06 7.68
C SER A 19 -8.86 13.92 7.42
N ILE A 20 -9.29 12.67 7.57
CA ILE A 20 -8.45 11.48 7.30
C ILE A 20 -8.04 11.46 5.83
N ASN A 21 -8.99 11.68 4.91
CA ASN A 21 -8.71 11.63 3.49
C ASN A 21 -7.72 12.71 3.05
N VAL A 22 -7.84 13.93 3.58
CA VAL A 22 -6.92 15.04 3.30
C VAL A 22 -5.50 14.72 3.79
N VAL A 23 -5.38 14.17 5.01
CA VAL A 23 -4.07 13.79 5.55
C VAL A 23 -3.43 12.69 4.70
N ASN A 24 -4.20 11.69 4.28
CA ASN A 24 -3.71 10.62 3.41
C ASN A 24 -3.29 11.16 2.04
N ALA A 25 -4.11 12.01 1.42
CA ALA A 25 -3.77 12.63 0.14
C ALA A 25 -2.48 13.44 0.22
N LYS A 26 -2.26 14.17 1.33
CA LYS A 26 -1.01 14.90 1.57
C LYS A 26 0.19 13.96 1.68
N LYS A 27 0.08 12.87 2.44
CA LYS A 27 1.15 11.87 2.59
C LYS A 27 1.50 11.24 1.24
N VAL A 28 0.51 10.81 0.47
CA VAL A 28 0.71 10.24 -0.87
C VAL A 28 1.42 11.25 -1.78
N ALA A 29 1.03 12.52 -1.74
CA ALA A 29 1.69 13.57 -2.53
C ALA A 29 3.15 13.81 -2.09
N GLU A 30 3.46 13.71 -0.79
CA GLU A 30 4.84 13.81 -0.28
C GLU A 30 5.69 12.59 -0.71
N GLU A 31 5.15 11.38 -0.62
CA GLU A 31 5.78 10.16 -1.13
C GLU A 31 6.03 10.22 -2.63
N ASP A 32 5.07 10.71 -3.42
CA ASP A 32 5.25 10.88 -4.86
C ASP A 32 6.32 11.92 -5.18
N ARG A 33 6.36 13.04 -4.45
CA ARG A 33 7.39 14.07 -4.60
C ARG A 33 8.78 13.53 -4.31
N THR A 34 8.97 12.87 -3.17
CA THR A 34 10.27 12.28 -2.78
C THR A 34 10.72 11.23 -3.79
N ARG A 35 9.78 10.43 -4.30
CA ARG A 35 10.05 9.43 -5.34
C ARG A 35 10.49 10.06 -6.67
N ILE A 36 9.83 11.13 -7.10
CA ILE A 36 10.20 11.86 -8.33
C ILE A 36 11.58 12.52 -8.15
N GLN A 37 11.84 13.18 -7.03
CA GLN A 37 13.14 13.81 -6.73
C GLN A 37 14.28 12.78 -6.74
N THR A 38 14.05 11.60 -6.16
CA THR A 38 15.04 10.51 -6.18
C THR A 38 15.36 10.09 -7.61
N ARG A 39 14.35 9.93 -8.47
CA ARG A 39 14.56 9.61 -9.89
C ARG A 39 15.29 10.72 -10.63
N GLU A 40 14.95 11.97 -10.37
CA GLU A 40 15.63 13.12 -10.95
C GLU A 40 17.13 13.10 -10.60
N SER A 41 17.46 12.85 -9.32
CA SER A 41 18.85 12.71 -8.87
C SER A 41 19.59 11.57 -9.59
N ILE A 42 18.96 10.40 -9.72
CA ILE A 42 19.56 9.25 -10.42
C ILE A 42 19.79 9.58 -11.90
N LEU A 43 18.81 10.18 -12.58
CA LEU A 43 18.94 10.56 -13.98
C LEU A 43 20.01 11.63 -14.18
N LYS A 44 20.13 12.56 -13.24
CA LYS A 44 21.19 13.58 -13.25
C LYS A 44 22.57 12.94 -13.09
N GLN A 45 22.72 11.97 -12.17
CA GLN A 45 23.95 11.19 -12.05
C GLN A 45 24.28 10.47 -13.37
N ILE A 46 23.33 9.74 -13.97
CA ILE A 46 23.53 9.07 -15.26
C ILE A 46 23.99 10.08 -16.33
N ARG A 47 23.36 11.26 -16.40
CA ARG A 47 23.75 12.32 -17.33
C ARG A 47 25.18 12.79 -17.11
N GLU A 48 25.59 13.00 -15.86
CA GLU A 48 26.95 13.41 -15.51
C GLU A 48 27.97 12.33 -15.86
N HIS A 49 27.65 11.06 -15.62
CA HIS A 49 28.47 9.92 -16.02
C HIS A 49 28.64 9.84 -17.54
N LEU A 50 27.56 9.98 -18.32
CA LEU A 50 27.62 9.96 -19.79
C LEU A 50 28.36 11.15 -20.40
N ARG A 51 28.40 12.29 -19.70
CA ARG A 51 29.12 13.49 -20.16
C ARG A 51 30.60 13.48 -19.77
N SER A 52 30.98 12.63 -18.82
CA SER A 52 32.36 12.49 -18.38
C SER A 52 33.21 11.80 -19.45
N PRO A 53 34.44 12.27 -19.73
CA PRO A 53 35.35 11.61 -20.68
C PRO A 53 35.97 10.31 -20.12
N LYS A 54 35.60 9.89 -18.90
CA LYS A 54 36.10 8.65 -18.28
C LYS A 54 35.30 7.44 -18.79
N PRO A 55 35.95 6.28 -19.01
CA PRO A 55 35.24 5.06 -19.37
C PRO A 55 34.32 4.66 -18.21
N VAL A 56 33.00 4.74 -18.42
CA VAL A 56 32.00 4.35 -17.44
C VAL A 56 31.65 2.88 -17.65
N PRO A 57 31.69 2.04 -16.60
CA PRO A 57 31.25 0.65 -16.69
C PRO A 57 29.74 0.62 -17.00
N TRP A 58 29.38 0.00 -18.12
CA TRP A 58 27.99 -0.09 -18.58
C TRP A 58 27.05 -0.75 -17.55
N GLU A 59 27.60 -1.64 -16.71
CA GLU A 59 26.91 -2.29 -15.60
C GLU A 59 26.34 -1.30 -14.58
N GLU A 60 27.05 -0.20 -14.31
CA GLU A 60 26.62 0.82 -13.34
C GLU A 60 25.47 1.66 -13.90
N VAL A 61 25.54 1.99 -15.19
CA VAL A 61 24.46 2.68 -15.92
C VAL A 61 23.20 1.82 -15.96
N GLU A 62 23.33 0.51 -16.18
CA GLU A 62 22.20 -0.41 -16.22
C GLU A 62 21.53 -0.55 -14.84
N ARG A 63 22.31 -0.58 -13.75
CA ARG A 63 21.79 -0.58 -12.38
C ARG A 63 21.03 0.70 -12.06
N LEU A 64 21.59 1.86 -12.37
CA LEU A 64 20.93 3.16 -12.16
C LEU A 64 19.65 3.28 -13.00
N LYS A 65 19.65 2.77 -14.23
CA LYS A 65 18.45 2.68 -15.08
C LYS A 65 17.36 1.80 -14.45
N LYS A 66 17.73 0.65 -13.85
CA LYS A 66 16.78 -0.23 -13.13
C LYS A 66 16.17 0.49 -11.91
N LEU A 67 16.97 1.24 -11.15
CA LEU A 67 16.51 2.03 -10.01
C LEU A 67 15.57 3.19 -10.39
N ALA A 68 15.81 3.81 -11.55
CA ALA A 68 14.96 4.89 -12.06
C ALA A 68 13.61 4.40 -12.62
N ARG A 69 13.45 3.10 -12.90
CA ARG A 69 12.25 2.55 -13.55
C ARG A 69 11.01 2.75 -12.66
N PRO A 70 9.87 3.18 -13.21
CA PRO A 70 8.66 3.29 -12.43
C PRO A 70 8.16 1.90 -12.03
N ALA A 71 7.95 1.69 -10.72
CA ALA A 71 7.41 0.42 -10.22
C ALA A 71 5.99 0.09 -10.73
N LYS A 72 5.33 1.02 -11.44
CA LYS A 72 4.06 0.76 -12.14
C LYS A 72 4.23 -0.09 -13.40
N ALA A 73 5.44 -0.21 -13.96
CA ALA A 73 5.64 -0.96 -15.20
C ALA A 73 5.66 -2.49 -15.02
N ASP A 74 5.88 -2.99 -13.79
CA ASP A 74 5.89 -4.43 -13.48
C ASP A 74 4.69 -4.83 -12.58
N SER A 75 3.71 -3.93 -12.38
CA SER A 75 2.52 -4.16 -11.56
C SER A 75 1.22 -4.23 -12.36
N ASP A 76 1.29 -4.46 -13.68
CA ASP A 76 0.10 -4.66 -14.52
C ASP A 76 -0.47 -6.10 -14.40
N ASP A 77 0.31 -7.04 -13.86
CA ASP A 77 -0.11 -8.42 -13.58
C ASP A 77 -0.70 -8.62 -12.17
N ARG A 78 -0.93 -7.55 -11.42
CA ARG A 78 -1.67 -7.58 -10.15
C ARG A 78 -2.84 -6.63 -10.23
N ILE A 79 -3.75 -6.91 -11.17
CA ILE A 79 -5.14 -6.49 -11.03
C ILE A 79 -5.63 -7.15 -9.74
N LEU A 80 -5.52 -6.42 -8.62
CA LEU A 80 -6.27 -6.76 -7.43
C LEU A 80 -7.73 -6.90 -7.88
N PRO A 81 -8.43 -8.00 -7.56
CA PRO A 81 -9.82 -8.15 -7.97
C PRO A 81 -10.55 -6.88 -7.52
N GLU A 82 -11.31 -6.29 -8.43
CA GLU A 82 -12.09 -5.09 -8.18
C GLU A 82 -13.08 -5.39 -7.05
N VAL A 83 -12.65 -5.16 -5.80
CA VAL A 83 -13.48 -5.41 -4.63
C VAL A 83 -14.52 -4.31 -4.61
N LYS A 84 -15.70 -4.66 -5.10
CA LYS A 84 -16.91 -3.84 -5.08
C LYS A 84 -17.29 -3.58 -3.62
N LEU A 85 -16.76 -2.51 -3.05
CA LEU A 85 -17.06 -2.06 -1.69
C LEU A 85 -18.56 -1.77 -1.60
N SER A 86 -19.30 -2.64 -0.90
CA SER A 86 -20.68 -2.38 -0.56
C SER A 86 -20.73 -1.45 0.66
N TRP A 87 -21.63 -0.48 0.67
CA TRP A 87 -21.85 0.40 1.82
C TRP A 87 -22.17 -0.39 3.11
N THR A 88 -22.70 -1.61 2.97
CA THR A 88 -22.89 -2.53 4.09
C THR A 88 -21.59 -2.97 4.74
N ASP A 89 -20.49 -3.11 4.00
CA ASP A 89 -19.20 -3.55 4.54
C ASP A 89 -18.50 -2.45 5.36
N VAL A 90 -18.79 -1.20 5.02
CA VAL A 90 -18.29 -0.01 5.74
C VAL A 90 -19.02 0.16 7.08
N PHE A 91 -20.33 -0.11 7.13
CA PHE A 91 -21.13 0.07 8.35
C PHE A 91 -21.15 -1.16 9.27
N TYR A 92 -21.10 -2.38 8.73
CA TYR A 92 -21.16 -3.60 9.53
C TYR A 92 -19.80 -4.26 9.75
N GLY A 93 -18.73 -3.67 9.20
CA GLY A 93 -17.42 -4.31 9.15
C GLY A 93 -17.41 -5.47 8.15
N ARG A 94 -16.23 -5.79 7.63
CA ARG A 94 -16.03 -6.89 6.68
C ARG A 94 -16.47 -8.18 7.35
N LYS A 95 -17.61 -8.75 6.94
CA LYS A 95 -17.93 -10.14 7.26
C LYS A 95 -16.86 -10.98 6.58
N MET A 96 -16.08 -11.73 7.36
CA MET A 96 -15.13 -12.67 6.78
C MET A 96 -15.88 -13.54 5.77
N PRO A 97 -15.31 -13.76 4.57
CA PRO A 97 -15.90 -14.68 3.61
C PRO A 97 -16.11 -16.02 4.33
N LYS A 98 -17.29 -16.60 4.13
CA LYS A 98 -17.61 -17.93 4.66
C LYS A 98 -16.50 -18.89 4.24
N GLU A 99 -16.05 -19.66 5.22
CA GLU A 99 -15.06 -20.73 5.17
C GLU A 99 -15.33 -21.71 4.02
N GLU A 100 -14.89 -21.44 2.80
CA GLU A 100 -14.86 -22.46 1.75
C GLU A 100 -13.85 -22.20 0.61
N ASP A 101 -13.36 -20.96 0.42
CA ASP A 101 -12.26 -20.69 -0.51
C ASP A 101 -10.90 -20.66 0.20
N GLU A 102 -10.25 -21.81 0.15
CA GLU A 102 -8.80 -22.04 0.17
C GLU A 102 -7.96 -21.06 1.01
N LEU A 103 -7.88 -21.34 2.32
CA LEU A 103 -6.82 -20.83 3.19
C LEU A 103 -5.45 -21.01 2.50
N SER A 104 -4.78 -19.88 2.25
CA SER A 104 -3.41 -19.84 1.75
C SER A 104 -2.53 -20.73 2.62
N GLU A 105 -1.64 -21.53 2.02
CA GLU A 105 -0.75 -22.44 2.75
C GLU A 105 0.06 -21.73 3.86
N TRP A 106 0.25 -20.42 3.71
CA TRP A 106 0.88 -19.56 4.71
C TRP A 106 0.02 -19.32 5.95
N ASP A 107 -1.29 -19.14 5.80
CA ASP A 107 -2.22 -18.92 6.91
C ASP A 107 -2.37 -20.19 7.75
N LYS A 108 -2.28 -21.37 7.13
CA LYS A 108 -2.27 -22.65 7.85
C LYS A 108 -1.04 -22.77 8.76
N ARG A 109 0.14 -22.35 8.28
CA ARG A 109 1.39 -22.42 9.06
C ARG A 109 1.38 -21.47 10.26
N ASP A 110 0.80 -20.27 10.11
CA ASP A 110 0.71 -19.32 11.23
C ASP A 110 -0.32 -19.77 12.27
N LEU A 111 -1.44 -20.36 11.84
CA LEU A 111 -2.41 -20.96 12.77
C LEU A 111 -1.82 -22.15 13.54
N GLU A 112 -1.00 -22.97 12.90
CA GLU A 112 -0.30 -24.08 13.56
C GLU A 112 0.70 -23.58 14.61
N LYS A 113 1.48 -22.53 14.29
CA LYS A 113 2.39 -21.90 15.26
C LYS A 113 1.67 -21.28 16.45
N LEU A 114 0.52 -20.64 16.21
CA LEU A 114 -0.29 -20.08 17.29
C LEU A 114 -0.89 -21.18 18.17
N LYS A 115 -1.33 -22.29 17.58
CA LYS A 115 -1.84 -23.44 18.34
C LYS A 115 -0.75 -24.12 19.18
N SER A 116 0.46 -24.28 18.65
CA SER A 116 1.57 -24.85 19.42
C SER A 116 1.98 -23.94 20.56
N ALA A 117 2.07 -22.62 20.32
CA ALA A 117 2.37 -21.65 21.37
C ALA A 117 1.29 -21.65 22.48
N PHE A 118 0.01 -21.74 22.11
CA PHE A 118 -1.09 -21.75 23.07
C PHE A 118 -1.16 -23.05 23.89
N ASN A 119 -0.74 -24.19 23.33
CA ASN A 119 -0.66 -25.47 24.06
C ASN A 119 0.58 -25.56 24.95
N GLU A 120 1.68 -24.88 24.61
CA GLU A 120 2.86 -24.78 25.48
C GLU A 120 2.62 -23.86 26.68
N GLU A 121 1.71 -22.89 26.56
CA GLU A 121 1.39 -21.93 27.63
C GLU A 121 0.29 -22.41 28.60
N LYS A 122 -0.29 -23.60 28.35
CA LYS A 122 -1.32 -24.19 29.21
C LYS A 122 -0.73 -25.38 29.99
N PRO A 123 -0.43 -25.23 31.30
CA PRO A 123 0.08 -26.32 32.13
C PRO A 123 -0.96 -27.45 32.32
#